data_AF-A0A958T4M2-F1
#
_entry.id   AF-A0A958T4M2-F1
#
_cell.length_a   1.000
_cell.length_b   1.000
_cell.length_c   1.000
_cell.angle_alpha   90.00
_cell.angle_beta   90.00
_cell.angle_gamma   90.00
#
_symmetry.space_group_name_H-M   'P 1'
#
loop_
_entity.id
_entity.type
_entity.pdbx_description
1 polymer ?
#
loop_
_entity_poly.entity_id
_entity_poly.type
_entity_poly.pdbx_seq_one_letter_code
_entity_poly.pdbx_strand_id
1 'polypeptide(L)' 'MAQKMAQLVQHQKGFLGMETARNDIGITISYWESLEAIQNWKENWEHLEAQNKGKIDWYEWYKVRICKIEREYDFET' A
#
# COMPACT_ATOMS: atom_id res chain seq x y z
N MET A 1 -8.57 -6.55 -8.47
CA MET A 1 -8.28 -6.01 -7.11
C MET A 1 -7.22 -4.93 -7.12
N ALA A 2 -5.99 -5.19 -7.59
CA ALA A 2 -4.91 -4.21 -7.52
C ALA A 2 -5.27 -2.81 -8.11
N GLN A 3 -5.90 -2.75 -9.29
CA GLN A 3 -6.35 -1.47 -9.87
C GLN A 3 -7.45 -0.77 -9.07
N LYS A 4 -8.42 -1.52 -8.53
CA LYS A 4 -9.50 -0.97 -7.70
C LYS A 4 -8.95 -0.40 -6.39
N MET A 5 -8.01 -1.12 -5.79
CA MET A 5 -7.29 -0.68 -4.59
C MET A 5 -6.43 0.55 -4.85
N ALA A 6 -5.78 0.61 -6.01
CA ALA A 6 -5.01 1.77 -6.43
C ALA A 6 -5.89 3.01 -6.64
N GLN A 7 -7.12 2.85 -7.11
CA GLN A 7 -8.09 3.94 -7.24
C GLN A 7 -8.66 4.37 -5.88
N LEU A 8 -8.96 3.43 -4.98
CA LEU A 8 -9.53 3.73 -3.66
C LEU A 8 -8.54 4.48 -2.76
N VAL A 9 -7.27 4.08 -2.79
CA VAL A 9 -6.25 4.69 -1.94
C VAL A 9 -5.95 6.14 -2.32
N GLN A 10 -6.08 6.49 -3.62
CA GLN A 10 -5.93 7.86 -4.10
C GLN A 10 -6.89 8.87 -3.44
N HIS A 11 -8.01 8.40 -2.91
CA HIS A 11 -9.02 9.26 -2.26
C HIS A 11 -8.90 9.27 -0.73
N GLN A 12 -7.93 8.53 -0.17
CA GLN A 12 -7.75 8.47 1.28
C GLN A 12 -7.08 9.74 1.78
N LYS A 13 -7.62 10.28 2.87
CA LYS A 13 -7.00 11.41 3.55
C LYS A 13 -5.59 11.00 4.00
N GLY A 14 -4.61 11.82 3.65
CA GLY A 14 -3.22 11.62 4.02
C GLY A 14 -2.44 10.64 3.15
N PHE A 15 -3.01 10.14 2.06
CA PHE A 15 -2.26 9.42 1.02
C PHE A 15 -1.45 10.41 0.19
N LEU A 16 -0.14 10.14 0.03
CA LEU A 16 0.79 11.03 -0.67
C LEU A 16 1.19 10.50 -2.06
N GLY A 17 1.10 9.18 -2.27
CA GLY A 17 1.50 8.55 -3.52
C GLY A 17 1.81 7.07 -3.33
N MET A 18 2.05 6.38 -4.44
CA MET A 18 2.54 5.00 -4.39
C MET A 18 3.47 4.71 -5.57
N GLU A 19 4.35 3.76 -5.34
CA GLU A 19 5.17 3.14 -6.37
C GLU A 19 4.90 1.65 -6.38
N THR A 20 4.96 1.05 -7.56
CA THR A 20 4.87 -0.40 -7.69
C THR A 20 5.91 -0.88 -8.68
N ALA A 21 6.65 -1.91 -8.27
CA ALA A 21 7.57 -2.65 -9.11
C ALA A 21 7.15 -4.13 -9.12
N ARG A 22 7.18 -4.76 -10.29
CA ARG A 22 6.90 -6.19 -10.44
C ARG A 22 8.03 -6.84 -11.21
N ASN A 23 8.66 -7.83 -10.58
CA ASN A 23 9.53 -8.80 -11.22
C ASN A 23 9.21 -10.17 -10.59
N ASP A 24 10.20 -10.97 -10.23
CA ASP A 24 10.02 -12.21 -9.46
C ASP A 24 9.27 -12.00 -8.13
N ILE A 25 9.42 -10.81 -7.52
CA ILE A 25 8.66 -10.35 -6.35
C ILE A 25 7.93 -9.05 -6.71
N GLY A 26 6.67 -8.95 -6.27
CA GLY A 26 5.90 -7.71 -6.36
C GLY A 26 6.12 -6.83 -5.13
N ILE A 27 6.52 -5.58 -5.34
CA ILE A 27 6.64 -4.57 -4.28
C ILE A 27 5.70 -3.43 -4.58
N THR A 28 4.92 -3.05 -3.59
CA THR A 28 4.11 -1.83 -3.60
C THR A 28 4.48 -1.01 -2.37
N ILE A 29 4.93 0.22 -2.59
CA ILE A 29 5.24 1.19 -1.55
C ILE A 29 4.17 2.26 -1.63
N SER A 30 3.54 2.60 -0.49
CA SER A 30 2.58 3.69 -0.40
C SER A 30 3.07 4.68 0.64
N TYR A 31 2.99 5.96 0.30
CA TYR A 31 3.48 7.07 1.10
C TYR A 31 2.31 7.77 1.78
N TRP A 32 2.51 8.15 3.04
CA TRP A 32 1.44 8.64 3.90
C TRP A 32 1.93 9.77 4.79
N GLU A 33 1.05 10.73 5.07
CA GLU A 33 1.34 11.89 5.91
C GLU A 33 1.59 11.53 7.38
N SER A 34 0.98 10.45 7.86
CA SER A 34 1.03 10.06 9.28
C SER A 34 0.72 8.58 9.48
N LEU A 35 1.12 8.06 10.66
CA LEU A 35 0.75 6.71 11.10
C LEU A 35 -0.78 6.57 11.27
N GLU A 36 -1.48 7.63 11.64
CA GLU A 36 -2.94 7.65 11.77
C GLU A 36 -3.61 7.48 10.39
N ALA A 37 -3.11 8.15 9.36
CA ALA A 37 -3.62 7.97 7.99
C ALA A 37 -3.39 6.53 7.49
N ILE A 38 -2.23 5.94 7.79
CA ILE A 38 -1.95 4.51 7.50
C ILE A 38 -2.94 3.60 8.24
N GLN A 39 -3.20 3.88 9.52
CA GLN A 39 -4.13 3.08 10.32
C GLN A 39 -5.56 3.17 9.77
N ASN A 40 -6.05 4.37 9.48
CA ASN A 40 -7.37 4.58 8.89
C ASN A 40 -7.53 3.84 7.55
N TRP A 41 -6.48 3.87 6.72
CA TRP A 41 -6.48 3.11 5.49
C TRP A 41 -6.48 1.59 5.71
N LYS A 42 -5.67 1.12 6.66
CA LYS A 42 -5.62 -0.29 7.05
C LYS A 42 -6.98 -0.76 7.56
N GLU A 43 -7.66 0.02 8.39
CA GLU A 43 -9.01 -0.27 8.90
C GLU A 43 -10.05 -0.28 7.77
N ASN A 44 -9.95 0.65 6.82
CA ASN A 44 -10.77 0.67 5.59
C ASN A 44 -10.54 -0.57 4.71
N TRP A 45 -9.30 -1.08 4.64
CA TRP A 45 -8.92 -2.21 3.78
C TRP A 45 -9.16 -3.59 4.42
N GLU A 46 -8.89 -3.73 5.71
CA GLU A 46 -8.92 -5.01 6.42
C GLU A 46 -10.34 -5.56 6.60
N HIS A 47 -11.39 -4.74 6.46
CA HIS A 47 -12.76 -5.16 6.75
C HIS A 47 -13.60 -5.65 5.56
N LEU A 48 -13.18 -5.47 4.29
CA LEU A 48 -14.03 -5.83 3.12
C LEU A 48 -13.39 -6.69 2.03
N GLU A 49 -12.06 -6.67 1.84
CA GLU A 49 -11.43 -7.36 0.69
C GLU A 49 -10.33 -8.37 1.08
N ALA A 50 -9.67 -8.16 2.22
CA ALA A 50 -8.59 -9.02 2.70
C ALA A 50 -9.08 -10.27 3.47
N GLN A 51 -10.20 -10.18 4.21
CA GLN A 51 -10.69 -11.28 5.05
C GLN A 51 -11.14 -12.54 4.27
N ASN A 52 -11.49 -12.43 2.98
CA ASN A 52 -12.09 -13.57 2.25
C ASN A 52 -11.28 -14.15 1.08
N LYS A 53 -10.25 -13.47 0.52
CA LYS A 53 -9.55 -13.96 -0.69
C LYS A 53 -8.03 -13.95 -0.63
N GLY A 54 -7.43 -13.01 0.12
CA GLY A 54 -5.98 -12.81 0.11
C GLY A 54 -5.16 -13.92 0.78
N LYS A 55 -5.68 -14.51 1.86
CA LYS A 55 -5.00 -15.58 2.61
C LYS A 55 -5.20 -17.00 2.05
N ILE A 56 -6.19 -17.19 1.18
CA ILE A 56 -6.57 -18.52 0.67
C ILE A 56 -6.09 -18.73 -0.78
N ASP A 57 -6.14 -17.70 -1.64
CA ASP A 57 -5.96 -17.91 -3.09
C ASP A 57 -4.80 -17.16 -3.77
N TRP A 58 -4.25 -16.07 -3.19
CA TRP A 58 -3.46 -15.11 -3.98
C TRP A 58 -2.01 -14.90 -3.57
N TYR A 59 -1.63 -15.20 -2.32
CA TYR A 59 -0.27 -15.03 -1.85
C TYR A 59 0.17 -16.22 -1.03
N GLU A 60 1.17 -16.95 -1.51
CA GLU A 60 1.87 -17.97 -0.73
C GLU A 60 2.58 -17.34 0.47
N TRP A 61 3.03 -16.08 0.32
CA TRP A 61 3.65 -15.29 1.39
C TRP A 61 3.61 -13.79 1.09
N TYR A 62 3.51 -12.95 2.12
CA TYR A 62 3.74 -11.50 2.02
C TYR A 62 4.31 -10.91 3.32
N LYS A 63 4.87 -9.70 3.23
CA LYS A 63 5.36 -8.93 4.39
C LYS A 63 5.02 -7.46 4.23
N VAL A 64 4.49 -6.86 5.29
CA VAL A 64 4.22 -5.42 5.37
C VAL A 64 5.20 -4.79 6.35
N ARG A 65 5.74 -3.61 6.00
CA ARG A 65 6.59 -2.80 6.87
C ARG A 65 6.08 -1.36 6.83
N ILE A 66 6.10 -0.70 7.98
CA ILE A 66 5.84 0.74 8.09
C ILE A 66 7.17 1.38 8.44
N CYS A 67 7.62 2.30 7.58
CA CYS A 67 8.91 2.97 7.68
C CYS A 67 8.69 4.48 7.70
N LYS A 68 9.56 5.21 8.40
CA LYS A 68 9.64 6.67 8.33
C LYS A 68 10.69 7.06 7.29
N ILE A 69 10.32 7.91 6.35
CA ILE A 69 11.27 8.53 5.43
C ILE A 69 11.95 9.67 6.19
N GLU A 70 13.27 9.57 6.34
CA GLU A 70 14.06 10.64 6.96
C GLU A 70 14.60 11.63 5.92
N ARG A 71 14.83 11.17 4.68
CA ARG A 71 15.33 11.96 3.54
C ARG A 71 14.91 11.31 2.22
N GLU A 72 14.65 12.13 1.21
CA GLU A 72 14.32 11.74 -0.16
C GLU A 72 15.04 12.67 -1.14
N TYR A 73 15.55 12.13 -2.24
CA TYR A 73 16.24 12.87 -3.30
C TYR A 73 15.88 12.23 -4.64
N ASP A 74 15.46 13.05 -5.60
CA ASP A 74 15.16 12.61 -6.95
C ASP A 74 16.11 13.26 -7.96
N PHE A 75 16.48 12.48 -8.97
CA PHE A 75 17.23 12.95 -10.13
C PHE A 75 16.50 12.48 -11.38
N GLU A 76 15.96 13.44 -12.15
CA GLU A 76 15.42 13.19 -13.48
C GLU A 76 16.42 13.74 -14.51
N THR A 77 16.62 12.99 -15.60
CA THR A 77 17.58 13.31 -16.67
C THR A 77 16.91 14.06 -17.81
#